data_AF-A0A5B0WCT7-F1
#
_entry.id   AF-A0A5B0WCT7-F1
#
_cell.length_a   1.000
_cell.length_b   1.000
_cell.length_c   1.000
_cell.angle_alpha   90.00
_cell.angle_beta   90.00
_cell.angle_gamma   90.00
#
_symmetry.space_group_name_H-M   'P 1'
#
loop_
_entity.id
_entity.type
_entity.pdbx_description
1 polymer ?
#
loop_
_entity_poly.entity_id
_entity_poly.type
_entity_poly.pdbx_seq_one_letter_code
_entity_poly.pdbx_strand_id
1 'polypeptide(L)'
;MAVIATGGTIASERAGNGASSPSLTGESLLALLPDMPVDLKPIELMAKDSASLTLTDMQAISDKVGELLDDAAVGGIVILHGTDAMEETALLVHLQHGLNKPVVFTGAQFTADHPKADGPANLASAVAAATDPVNAERGVLVCFGGRLLPAWGFYKYSSDVADAFRQSRPLENPPSPRLATALDSVRIDVVAIYPGCDSIHVDASLRADAHGIVLAALGSGNANPCLVEAVRRCADVGVPVVVSSRVPDGLLVSSYGGGGGGHDLANAGAVHSPTLRPGQSRILLAALVASGATAEVIAQAFADFGANAAP
;
A
#
# COMPACT_ATOMS: atom_id res chain seq x y z
N MET A 1 -2.42 23.75 6.83
CA MET A 1 -2.33 22.37 6.29
C MET A 1 -0.95 21.83 6.59
N ALA A 2 -0.85 20.56 6.98
CA ALA A 2 0.44 19.93 7.24
C ALA A 2 0.93 19.20 5.99
N VAL A 3 2.22 19.32 5.68
CA VAL A 3 2.87 18.60 4.58
C VAL A 3 4.02 17.78 5.15
N ILE A 4 3.84 16.46 5.25
CA ILE A 4 4.82 15.53 5.80
C ILE A 4 5.79 15.13 4.68
N ALA A 5 7.07 15.43 4.85
CA ALA A 5 8.13 14.96 3.98
C ALA A 5 8.75 13.67 4.52
N THR A 6 8.78 12.63 3.68
CA THR A 6 9.41 11.33 4.01
C THR A 6 10.61 11.01 3.08
N GLY A 7 10.90 11.90 2.12
CA GLY A 7 11.91 11.72 1.08
C GLY A 7 11.31 11.39 -0.29
N GLY A 8 11.91 10.43 -1.00
CA GLY A 8 11.48 10.00 -2.33
C GLY A 8 11.95 10.88 -3.49
N THR A 9 11.57 10.46 -4.70
CA THR A 9 11.99 11.09 -5.98
C THR A 9 11.62 12.57 -6.07
N ILE A 10 10.47 12.97 -5.51
CA ILE A 10 10.02 14.36 -5.51
C ILE A 10 11.03 15.30 -4.83
N ALA A 11 11.73 14.79 -3.82
CA ALA A 11 12.75 15.50 -3.06
C ALA A 11 14.19 15.23 -3.55
N SER A 12 14.36 14.52 -4.66
CA SER A 12 15.66 14.05 -5.15
C SER A 12 16.06 14.73 -6.46
N GLU A 13 17.37 14.90 -6.63
CA GLU A 13 18.01 15.34 -7.87
C GLU A 13 18.99 14.29 -8.36
N ARG A 14 19.28 14.32 -9.67
CA ARG A 14 20.22 13.40 -10.29
C ARG A 14 21.64 13.98 -10.33
N ALA A 15 22.57 13.31 -9.66
CA ALA A 15 23.99 13.65 -9.72
C ALA A 15 24.60 13.29 -11.09
N GLY A 16 25.74 13.92 -11.43
CA GLY A 16 26.43 13.71 -12.71
C GLY A 16 26.91 12.26 -12.97
N ASN A 17 26.95 11.42 -11.93
CA ASN A 17 27.22 9.97 -12.06
C ASN A 17 25.97 9.13 -12.36
N GLY A 18 24.81 9.77 -12.52
CA GLY A 18 23.53 9.13 -12.85
C GLY A 18 22.72 8.65 -11.65
N ALA A 19 23.27 8.68 -10.43
CA ALA A 19 22.55 8.34 -9.20
C ALA A 19 21.62 9.48 -8.76
N SER A 20 20.45 9.12 -8.23
CA SER A 20 19.54 10.10 -7.61
C SER A 20 19.71 10.07 -6.10
N SER A 21 19.70 11.23 -5.46
CA SER A 21 19.79 11.34 -4.01
C SER A 21 18.87 12.45 -3.50
N PRO A 22 18.29 12.32 -2.30
CA PRO A 22 17.54 13.40 -1.67
C PRO A 22 18.39 14.66 -1.56
N SER A 23 17.88 15.78 -2.06
CA SER A 23 18.57 17.09 -2.02
C SER A 23 17.64 18.25 -1.65
N LEU A 24 16.32 18.06 -1.71
CA LEU A 24 15.32 19.08 -1.39
C LEU A 24 14.64 18.79 -0.05
N THR A 25 14.43 19.84 0.74
CA THR A 25 13.58 19.80 1.94
C THR A 25 12.11 19.95 1.55
N GLY A 26 11.19 19.57 2.44
CA GLY A 26 9.77 19.87 2.30
C GLY A 26 9.53 21.37 2.08
N GLU A 27 10.21 22.23 2.83
CA GLU A 27 10.16 23.69 2.62
C GLU A 27 10.57 24.10 1.20
N SER A 28 11.65 23.51 0.67
CA SER A 28 12.11 23.77 -0.70
C SER A 28 11.09 23.34 -1.75
N LEU A 29 10.39 22.22 -1.52
CA LEU A 29 9.32 21.74 -2.40
C LEU A 29 8.08 22.63 -2.36
N LEU A 30 7.73 23.14 -1.18
CA LEU A 30 6.61 24.07 -1.03
C LEU A 30 6.88 25.40 -1.74
N ALA A 31 8.13 25.86 -1.77
CA ALA A 31 8.52 27.07 -2.49
C ALA A 31 8.37 26.97 -4.02
N LEU A 32 8.21 25.76 -4.58
CA LEU A 32 7.94 25.53 -6.00
C LEU A 32 6.45 25.64 -6.38
N LEU A 33 5.57 25.72 -5.38
CA LEU A 33 4.13 25.80 -5.62
C LEU A 33 3.72 27.22 -6.03
N PRO A 34 2.66 27.36 -6.86
CA PRO A 34 2.04 28.66 -7.06
C PRO A 34 1.46 29.19 -5.74
N ASP A 35 1.19 30.50 -5.66
CA ASP A 35 0.49 31.07 -4.52
C ASP A 35 -0.86 30.35 -4.31
N MET A 36 -1.02 29.76 -3.13
CA MET A 36 -2.23 29.04 -2.74
C MET A 36 -2.88 29.71 -1.53
N PRO A 37 -4.22 29.75 -1.43
CA PRO A 37 -4.94 30.33 -0.30
C PRO A 37 -4.94 29.40 0.94
N VAL A 38 -3.81 28.76 1.21
CA VAL A 38 -3.63 27.76 2.28
C VAL A 38 -2.27 27.99 2.92
N ASP A 39 -2.24 28.05 4.24
CA ASP A 39 -0.97 28.04 4.99
C ASP A 39 -0.40 26.61 5.01
N LEU A 40 0.80 26.42 4.47
CA LEU A 40 1.46 25.13 4.33
C LEU A 40 2.59 25.01 5.36
N LYS A 41 2.45 24.05 6.28
CA LYS A 41 3.45 23.77 7.31
C LYS A 41 4.23 22.51 6.94
N PRO A 42 5.50 22.63 6.48
CA PRO A 42 6.33 21.46 6.22
C PRO A 42 6.69 20.76 7.54
N ILE A 43 6.70 19.43 7.51
CA ILE A 43 7.13 18.55 8.60
C ILE A 43 8.14 17.58 8.04
N GLU A 44 9.40 17.75 8.41
CA GLU A 44 10.48 16.81 8.08
C GLU A 44 10.38 15.60 9.00
N LEU A 45 9.75 14.53 8.53
CA LEU A 45 9.63 13.30 9.32
C LEU A 45 10.84 12.40 9.09
N MET A 46 11.23 12.21 7.83
CA MET A 46 12.39 11.42 7.44
C MET A 46 12.83 11.76 6.01
N ALA A 47 14.02 11.30 5.62
CA ALA A 47 14.53 11.40 4.25
C ALA A 47 15.06 10.03 3.80
N LYS A 48 14.15 9.11 3.46
CA LYS A 48 14.47 7.73 3.06
C LYS A 48 14.02 7.44 1.63
N ASP A 49 14.75 6.56 0.96
CA ASP A 49 14.28 5.91 -0.26
C ASP A 49 13.11 4.98 0.10
N SER A 50 11.99 5.08 -0.62
CA SER A 50 10.82 4.24 -0.40
C SER A 50 11.13 2.74 -0.51
N ALA A 51 12.10 2.35 -1.34
CA ALA A 51 12.52 0.95 -1.47
C ALA A 51 13.22 0.41 -0.21
N SER A 52 13.67 1.29 0.69
CA SER A 52 14.34 0.94 1.95
C SER A 52 13.44 1.10 3.18
N LEU A 53 12.15 1.41 3.00
CA LEU A 53 11.23 1.56 4.12
C LEU A 53 10.90 0.21 4.76
N THR A 54 10.84 0.22 6.09
CA THR A 54 10.40 -0.91 6.91
C THR A 54 8.98 -0.68 7.43
N LEU A 55 8.36 -1.69 8.05
CA LEU A 55 7.07 -1.50 8.73
C LEU A 55 7.15 -0.46 9.85
N THR A 56 8.28 -0.37 10.56
CA THR A 56 8.53 0.67 11.56
C THR A 56 8.54 2.07 10.94
N ASP A 57 9.13 2.23 9.75
CA ASP A 57 9.11 3.52 9.06
C ASP A 57 7.69 3.90 8.61
N MET A 58 6.94 2.94 8.06
CA MET A 58 5.54 3.15 7.69
C MET A 58 4.67 3.45 8.92
N GLN A 59 4.94 2.80 10.05
CA GLN A 59 4.26 3.08 11.32
C GLN A 59 4.54 4.50 11.80
N ALA A 60 5.78 4.97 11.75
CA ALA A 60 6.12 6.35 12.11
C ALA A 60 5.39 7.40 11.25
N ILE A 61 5.19 7.11 9.95
CA ILE A 61 4.37 7.94 9.06
C ILE A 61 2.91 7.95 9.53
N SER A 62 2.36 6.77 9.82
CA SER A 62 0.98 6.62 10.29
C SER A 62 0.75 7.30 11.64
N ASP A 63 1.66 7.16 12.59
CA ASP A 63 1.59 7.80 13.91
C ASP A 63 1.60 9.31 13.76
N LYS A 64 2.46 9.85 12.89
CA LYS A 64 2.49 11.29 12.60
C LYS A 64 1.17 11.78 11.99
N VAL A 65 0.55 10.99 11.11
CA VAL A 65 -0.79 11.29 10.60
C VAL A 65 -1.80 11.32 11.74
N GLY A 66 -1.79 10.34 12.64
CA GLY A 66 -2.65 10.30 13.83
C GLY A 66 -2.52 11.55 14.71
N GLU A 67 -1.29 11.95 15.05
CA GLU A 67 -1.03 13.19 15.81
C GLU A 67 -1.62 14.42 15.11
N LEU A 68 -1.44 14.53 13.79
CA LEU A 68 -1.96 15.64 13.01
C LEU A 68 -3.48 15.56 12.84
N LEU A 69 -4.08 14.37 12.90
CA LEU A 69 -5.53 14.18 12.89
C LEU A 69 -6.20 14.82 14.12
N ASP A 70 -5.51 14.79 15.25
CA ASP A 70 -5.97 15.37 16.53
C ASP A 70 -5.68 16.88 16.67
N ASP A 71 -4.75 17.43 15.87
CA ASP A 71 -4.44 18.86 15.89
C ASP A 71 -5.53 19.70 15.22
N ALA A 72 -6.28 20.47 16.02
CA ALA A 72 -7.35 21.36 15.55
C ALA A 72 -6.88 22.51 14.65
N ALA A 73 -5.59 22.85 14.67
CA ALA A 73 -5.02 23.85 13.75
C ALA A 73 -4.76 23.27 12.34
N VAL A 74 -4.80 21.95 12.19
CA VAL A 74 -4.56 21.26 10.91
C VAL A 74 -5.91 20.92 10.25
N GLY A 75 -6.19 21.57 9.11
CA GLY A 75 -7.39 21.31 8.31
C GLY A 75 -7.27 20.20 7.26
N GLY A 76 -6.06 19.69 7.01
CA GLY A 76 -5.77 18.65 6.01
C GLY A 76 -4.29 18.27 6.04
N ILE A 77 -3.98 17.06 5.54
CA ILE A 77 -2.64 16.46 5.61
C ILE A 77 -2.24 15.98 4.21
N VAL A 78 -1.07 16.42 3.74
CA VAL A 78 -0.43 15.90 2.53
C VAL A 78 0.85 15.14 2.92
N ILE A 79 1.09 13.98 2.33
CA ILE A 79 2.29 13.18 2.55
C ILE A 79 3.07 13.09 1.24
N LEU A 80 4.30 13.61 1.25
CA LEU A 80 5.26 13.46 0.17
C LEU A 80 5.99 12.13 0.38
N HIS A 81 5.83 11.21 -0.56
CA HIS A 81 6.32 9.85 -0.42
C HIS A 81 7.01 9.36 -1.70
N GLY A 82 8.02 8.49 -1.54
CA GLY A 82 8.63 7.78 -2.66
C GLY A 82 7.66 6.78 -3.29
N THR A 83 7.72 6.62 -4.61
CA THR A 83 6.68 5.91 -5.37
C THR A 83 6.75 4.39 -5.23
N ASP A 84 7.87 3.82 -4.81
CA ASP A 84 8.05 2.35 -4.78
C ASP A 84 7.26 1.66 -3.66
N ALA A 85 7.03 2.35 -2.54
CA ALA A 85 6.30 1.81 -1.39
C ALA A 85 5.09 2.68 -0.98
N MET A 86 4.66 3.58 -1.86
CA MET A 86 3.49 4.45 -1.62
C MET A 86 2.21 3.63 -1.48
N GLU A 87 2.05 2.56 -2.28
CA GLU A 87 0.88 1.66 -2.22
C GLU A 87 0.71 0.95 -0.88
N GLU A 88 1.83 0.61 -0.24
CA GLU A 88 1.86 -0.05 1.06
C GLU A 88 1.56 0.95 2.19
N THR A 89 2.25 2.09 2.19
CA THR A 89 2.15 3.08 3.26
C THR A 89 0.78 3.76 3.28
N ALA A 90 0.23 4.12 2.10
CA ALA A 90 -1.09 4.73 2.03
C ALA A 90 -2.19 3.78 2.53
N LEU A 91 -2.07 2.47 2.26
CA LEU A 91 -3.01 1.49 2.79
C LEU A 91 -2.88 1.35 4.32
N LEU A 92 -1.65 1.36 4.87
CA LEU A 92 -1.46 1.30 6.32
C LEU A 92 -2.16 2.47 7.02
N VAL A 93 -1.94 3.70 6.54
CA VAL A 93 -2.58 4.90 7.10
C VAL A 93 -4.10 4.82 6.97
N HIS A 94 -4.61 4.28 5.86
CA HIS A 94 -6.05 4.08 5.68
C HIS A 94 -6.65 3.13 6.73
N LEU A 95 -5.94 2.03 7.03
CA LEU A 95 -6.41 1.00 7.96
C LEU A 95 -6.37 1.45 9.43
N GLN A 96 -5.42 2.31 9.80
CA GLN A 96 -5.19 2.68 11.21
C GLN A 96 -6.08 3.83 11.70
N HIS A 97 -6.57 4.69 10.80
CA HIS A 97 -7.18 5.95 11.18
C HIS A 97 -8.63 6.10 10.72
N GLY A 98 -9.47 6.65 11.59
CA GLY A 98 -10.75 7.22 11.19
C GLY A 98 -10.57 8.68 10.83
N LEU A 99 -10.78 9.05 9.58
CA LEU A 99 -10.45 10.39 9.10
C LEU A 99 -11.57 11.39 9.42
N ASN A 100 -11.19 12.48 10.09
CA ASN A 100 -12.02 13.67 10.31
C ASN A 100 -11.61 14.85 9.42
N LYS A 101 -10.55 14.68 8.63
CA LYS A 101 -10.04 15.64 7.64
C LYS A 101 -9.29 14.92 6.52
N PRO A 102 -9.12 15.55 5.35
CA PRO A 102 -8.47 14.92 4.20
C PRO A 102 -7.02 14.51 4.46
N VAL A 103 -6.67 13.30 4.01
CA VAL A 103 -5.30 12.76 4.03
C VAL A 103 -4.94 12.31 2.63
N VAL A 104 -3.94 12.95 2.03
CA VAL A 104 -3.58 12.76 0.62
C VAL A 104 -2.10 12.44 0.46
N PHE A 105 -1.77 11.28 -0.08
CA PHE A 105 -0.42 10.92 -0.50
C PHE A 105 -0.11 11.48 -1.88
N THR A 106 1.15 11.86 -2.11
CA THR A 106 1.64 12.26 -3.42
C THR A 106 3.15 12.06 -3.53
N GLY A 107 3.71 12.26 -4.71
CA GLY A 107 5.13 12.10 -5.00
C GLY A 107 5.46 12.53 -6.43
N ALA A 108 6.56 12.01 -6.96
CA ALA A 108 6.96 12.23 -8.35
C ALA A 108 7.54 10.96 -8.97
N GLN A 109 7.30 10.75 -10.26
CA GLN A 109 7.96 9.70 -11.03
C GLN A 109 9.35 10.16 -11.46
N PHE A 110 9.52 11.45 -11.76
CA PHE A 110 10.76 12.04 -12.21
C PHE A 110 11.38 12.93 -11.13
N THR A 111 12.72 12.98 -11.10
CA THR A 111 13.48 13.85 -10.17
C THR A 111 13.21 15.33 -10.45
N ALA A 112 13.46 16.18 -9.47
CA ALA A 112 13.16 17.60 -9.54
C ALA A 112 13.92 18.34 -10.68
N ASP A 113 15.10 17.85 -11.05
CA ASP A 113 15.94 18.37 -12.14
C ASP A 113 15.53 17.86 -13.54
N HIS A 114 14.59 16.92 -13.62
CA HIS A 114 14.18 16.32 -14.89
C HIS A 114 13.34 17.31 -15.74
N PRO A 115 13.53 17.38 -17.07
CA PRO A 115 12.74 18.27 -17.94
C PRO A 115 11.23 18.01 -17.94
N LYS A 116 10.82 16.83 -17.48
CA LYS A 116 9.42 16.41 -17.32
C LYS A 116 9.06 16.18 -15.84
N ALA A 117 9.69 16.89 -14.91
CA ALA A 117 9.39 16.80 -13.50
C ALA A 117 7.88 16.96 -13.25
N ASP A 118 7.29 15.99 -12.57
CA ASP A 118 5.84 15.90 -12.30
C ASP A 118 5.48 16.25 -10.85
N GLY A 119 6.49 16.32 -9.97
CA GLY A 119 6.34 16.61 -8.54
C GLY A 119 5.53 17.87 -8.22
N PRO A 120 5.85 19.05 -8.78
CA PRO A 120 5.11 20.28 -8.46
C PRO A 120 3.62 20.21 -8.81
N ALA A 121 3.28 19.62 -9.96
CA ALA A 121 1.88 19.47 -10.38
C ALA A 121 1.12 18.46 -9.51
N ASN A 122 1.76 17.34 -9.17
CA ASN A 122 1.20 16.35 -8.25
C ASN A 122 0.97 16.95 -6.85
N LEU A 123 1.94 17.68 -6.31
CA LEU A 123 1.84 18.33 -5.01
C LEU A 123 0.76 19.41 -4.98
N ALA A 124 0.71 20.29 -6.00
CA ALA A 124 -0.34 21.30 -6.11
C ALA A 124 -1.75 20.67 -6.12
N SER A 125 -1.91 19.57 -6.86
CA SER A 125 -3.17 18.82 -6.92
C SER A 125 -3.49 18.12 -5.60
N ALA A 126 -2.49 17.59 -4.89
CA ALA A 126 -2.65 16.98 -3.58
C ALA A 126 -3.09 18.01 -2.52
N VAL A 127 -2.48 19.20 -2.51
CA VAL A 127 -2.89 20.31 -1.65
C VAL A 127 -4.33 20.72 -1.95
N ALA A 128 -4.70 20.89 -3.22
CA ALA A 128 -6.07 21.21 -3.61
C ALA A 128 -7.08 20.11 -3.19
N ALA A 129 -6.72 18.83 -3.29
CA ALA A 129 -7.56 17.75 -2.80
C ALA A 129 -7.68 17.76 -1.27
N ALA A 130 -6.62 18.14 -0.56
CA ALA A 130 -6.59 18.16 0.89
C ALA A 130 -7.31 19.37 1.52
N THR A 131 -7.78 20.35 0.73
CA THR A 131 -8.64 21.45 1.21
C THR A 131 -10.13 21.14 1.14
N ASP A 132 -10.54 20.14 0.36
CA ASP A 132 -11.94 19.75 0.24
C ASP A 132 -12.32 18.75 1.35
N PRO A 133 -13.13 19.14 2.35
CA PRO A 133 -13.48 18.29 3.47
C PRO A 133 -14.25 17.03 3.04
N VAL A 134 -14.91 17.01 1.87
CA VAL A 134 -15.60 15.82 1.35
C VAL A 134 -14.61 14.68 1.12
N ASN A 135 -13.33 14.98 0.84
CA ASN A 135 -12.32 13.95 0.66
C ASN A 135 -11.96 13.20 1.95
N ALA A 136 -12.33 13.70 3.14
CA ALA A 136 -12.16 12.95 4.39
C ALA A 136 -13.06 11.69 4.41
N GLU A 137 -14.29 11.80 3.91
CA GLU A 137 -15.27 10.71 3.87
C GLU A 137 -14.88 9.61 2.88
N ARG A 138 -14.02 9.95 1.91
CA ARG A 138 -13.50 9.02 0.90
C ARG A 138 -12.32 8.18 1.39
N GLY A 139 -11.87 8.36 2.64
CA GLY A 139 -10.69 7.68 3.18
C GLY A 139 -9.38 8.29 2.69
N VAL A 140 -8.26 7.58 2.84
CA VAL A 140 -6.96 8.06 2.36
C VAL A 140 -6.95 8.03 0.84
N LEU A 141 -6.48 9.13 0.25
CA LEU A 141 -6.38 9.29 -1.20
C LEU A 141 -4.92 9.45 -1.63
N VAL A 142 -4.68 9.26 -2.93
CA VAL A 142 -3.39 9.39 -3.59
C VAL A 142 -3.59 10.30 -4.80
N CYS A 143 -2.85 11.40 -4.83
CA CYS A 143 -2.85 12.32 -5.96
C CYS A 143 -1.57 12.14 -6.78
N PHE A 144 -1.70 11.64 -8.01
CA PHE A 144 -0.56 11.34 -8.87
C PHE A 144 -0.98 11.28 -10.34
N GLY A 145 -0.16 11.79 -11.25
CA GLY A 145 -0.39 11.65 -12.69
C GLY A 145 -1.70 12.27 -13.18
N GLY A 146 -2.18 13.32 -12.50
CA GLY A 146 -3.46 13.97 -12.79
C GLY A 146 -4.70 13.20 -12.29
N ARG A 147 -4.53 12.21 -11.43
CA ARG A 147 -5.61 11.42 -10.83
C ARG A 147 -5.67 11.62 -9.32
N LEU A 148 -6.86 11.42 -8.76
CA LEU A 148 -7.11 11.30 -7.32
C LEU A 148 -7.71 9.91 -7.07
N LEU A 149 -6.87 9.00 -6.60
CA LEU A 149 -7.18 7.57 -6.44
C LEU A 149 -7.37 7.23 -4.95
N PRO A 150 -8.29 6.34 -4.59
CA PRO A 150 -8.36 5.82 -3.23
C PRO A 150 -7.19 4.86 -2.94
N ALA A 151 -6.78 4.82 -1.66
CA ALA A 151 -5.67 4.00 -1.20
C ALA A 151 -5.95 2.48 -1.28
N TRP A 152 -7.20 2.04 -1.37
CA TRP A 152 -7.54 0.62 -1.50
C TRP A 152 -7.41 0.12 -2.94
N GLY A 153 -6.60 -0.92 -3.14
CA GLY A 153 -6.46 -1.62 -4.41
C GLY A 153 -5.63 -0.89 -5.47
N PHE A 154 -4.99 0.23 -5.14
CA PHE A 154 -4.07 0.89 -6.05
C PHE A 154 -2.68 0.26 -6.00
N TYR A 155 -1.98 0.32 -7.13
CA TYR A 155 -0.62 -0.18 -7.26
C TYR A 155 0.15 0.62 -8.33
N LYS A 156 1.48 0.61 -8.23
CA LYS A 156 2.37 1.20 -9.25
C LYS A 156 2.48 0.24 -10.43
N TYR A 157 1.95 0.61 -11.60
CA TYR A 157 1.94 -0.27 -12.79
C TYR A 157 3.09 0.00 -13.76
N SER A 158 3.70 1.20 -13.70
CA SER A 158 4.79 1.59 -14.60
C SER A 158 5.95 2.21 -13.81
N SER A 159 7.15 1.95 -14.30
CA SER A 159 8.41 2.47 -13.76
C SER A 159 8.90 3.73 -14.47
N ASP A 160 8.23 4.20 -15.53
CA ASP A 160 8.81 5.20 -16.45
C ASP A 160 7.79 6.20 -17.04
N VAL A 161 6.52 6.14 -16.68
CA VAL A 161 5.49 7.11 -17.11
C VAL A 161 4.98 7.93 -15.94
N ALA A 162 4.67 9.22 -16.16
CA ALA A 162 4.19 10.13 -15.11
C ALA A 162 2.83 9.70 -14.49
N ASP A 163 1.97 9.05 -15.27
CA ASP A 163 0.73 8.47 -14.77
C ASP A 163 1.00 7.02 -14.35
N ALA A 164 1.76 6.82 -13.25
CA ALA A 164 2.36 5.53 -12.88
C ALA A 164 1.46 4.59 -12.06
N PHE A 165 0.32 5.06 -11.54
CA PHE A 165 -0.52 4.30 -10.61
C PHE A 165 -1.87 3.93 -11.23
N ARG A 166 -2.35 2.72 -10.94
CA ARG A 166 -3.65 2.19 -11.37
C ARG A 166 -4.33 1.49 -10.21
N GLN A 167 -5.60 1.12 -10.40
CA GLN A 167 -6.31 0.19 -9.52
C GLN A 167 -6.59 -1.08 -10.29
N SER A 168 -6.64 -2.22 -9.60
CA SER A 168 -6.98 -3.52 -10.19
C SER A 168 -8.39 -3.56 -10.78
N ARG A 169 -9.25 -2.65 -10.31
CA ARG A 169 -10.51 -2.20 -10.91
C ARG A 169 -10.92 -0.87 -10.26
N PRO A 170 -11.83 -0.08 -10.84
CA PRO A 170 -12.37 1.10 -10.16
C PRO A 170 -13.08 0.71 -8.86
N LEU A 171 -12.55 1.17 -7.73
CA LEU A 171 -13.07 0.91 -6.38
C LEU A 171 -12.93 2.18 -5.57
N GLU A 172 -13.90 2.49 -4.72
CA GLU A 172 -13.69 3.40 -3.59
C GLU A 172 -13.09 2.62 -2.42
N ASN A 173 -12.56 3.34 -1.41
CA ASN A 173 -12.13 2.72 -0.17
C ASN A 173 -13.32 2.03 0.51
N PRO A 174 -13.23 0.73 0.89
CA PRO A 174 -14.30 0.06 1.60
C PRO A 174 -14.43 0.63 3.02
N PRO A 175 -15.57 0.42 3.70
CA PRO A 175 -15.74 0.75 5.11
C PRO A 175 -14.92 -0.22 5.97
N SER A 176 -13.60 -0.02 5.99
CA SER A 176 -12.66 -0.86 6.73
C SER A 176 -12.70 -0.57 8.23
N PRO A 177 -12.54 -1.59 9.10
CA PRO A 177 -12.40 -1.40 10.53
C PRO A 177 -11.07 -0.71 10.85
N ARG A 178 -11.03 0.01 11.97
CA ARG A 178 -9.80 0.65 12.45
C ARG A 178 -8.89 -0.40 13.08
N LEU A 179 -7.81 -0.74 12.40
CA LEU A 179 -6.79 -1.69 12.84
C LEU A 179 -5.61 -0.92 13.44
N ALA A 180 -5.85 -0.20 14.55
CA ALA A 180 -4.90 0.76 15.13
C ALA A 180 -3.64 0.16 15.78
N THR A 181 -3.48 -1.17 15.79
CA THR A 181 -2.32 -1.82 16.37
C THR A 181 -1.07 -1.58 15.53
N ALA A 182 0.04 -1.25 16.19
CA ALA A 182 1.33 -1.03 15.55
C ALA A 182 1.88 -2.31 14.89
N LEU A 183 2.60 -2.17 13.77
CA LEU A 183 3.07 -3.31 12.97
C LEU A 183 4.52 -3.73 13.21
N ASP A 184 5.25 -3.07 14.11
CA ASP A 184 6.70 -3.21 14.27
C ASP A 184 7.20 -4.63 14.53
N SER A 185 6.39 -5.45 15.20
CA SER A 185 6.74 -6.84 15.52
C SER A 185 6.18 -7.85 14.53
N VAL A 186 5.45 -7.44 13.48
CA VAL A 186 4.77 -8.37 12.59
C VAL A 186 5.63 -8.71 11.38
N ARG A 187 5.84 -10.01 11.14
CA ARG A 187 6.47 -10.52 9.93
C ARG A 187 5.45 -11.16 9.00
N ILE A 188 5.19 -10.51 7.87
CA ILE A 188 4.46 -11.09 6.73
C ILE A 188 5.41 -11.18 5.55
N ASP A 189 5.61 -12.40 5.05
CA ASP A 189 6.48 -12.66 3.90
C ASP A 189 5.66 -12.77 2.60
N VAL A 190 6.23 -12.30 1.48
CA VAL A 190 5.62 -12.44 0.15
C VAL A 190 6.43 -13.46 -0.65
N VAL A 191 5.76 -14.51 -1.14
CA VAL A 191 6.38 -15.61 -1.90
C VAL A 191 5.93 -15.55 -3.36
N ALA A 192 6.89 -15.38 -4.26
CA ALA A 192 6.66 -15.40 -5.70
C ALA A 192 6.38 -16.82 -6.21
N ILE A 193 5.28 -17.00 -6.93
CA ILE A 193 4.93 -18.29 -7.55
C ILE A 193 5.23 -18.25 -9.05
N TYR A 194 5.90 -19.29 -9.52
CA TYR A 194 6.28 -19.48 -10.92
C TYR A 194 6.19 -20.95 -11.32
N PRO A 195 6.05 -21.27 -12.63
CA PRO A 195 6.09 -22.66 -13.09
C PRO A 195 7.38 -23.36 -12.63
N GLY A 196 7.23 -24.48 -11.93
CA GLY A 196 8.36 -25.24 -11.38
C GLY A 196 8.85 -24.81 -10.00
N CYS A 197 8.27 -23.79 -9.36
CA CYS A 197 8.54 -23.52 -7.94
C CYS A 197 8.00 -24.66 -7.06
N ASP A 198 8.71 -24.94 -5.97
CA ASP A 198 8.33 -25.90 -4.94
C ASP A 198 7.99 -25.15 -3.64
N SER A 199 7.91 -25.87 -2.51
CA SER A 199 7.54 -25.27 -1.23
C SER A 199 8.69 -24.60 -0.48
N ILE A 200 9.92 -24.59 -1.01
CA ILE A 200 11.12 -24.15 -0.28
C ILE A 200 10.94 -22.77 0.36
N HIS A 201 10.36 -21.82 -0.39
CA HIS A 201 10.18 -20.44 0.11
C HIS A 201 9.08 -20.32 1.16
N VAL A 202 7.98 -21.08 1.03
CA VAL A 202 6.94 -21.13 2.07
C VAL A 202 7.49 -21.76 3.36
N ASP A 203 8.21 -22.87 3.22
CA ASP A 203 8.81 -23.56 4.37
C ASP A 203 9.92 -22.72 5.03
N ALA A 204 10.64 -21.92 4.24
CA ALA A 204 11.62 -20.96 4.77
C ALA A 204 10.96 -19.86 5.60
N SER A 205 9.82 -19.31 5.16
CA SER A 205 9.06 -18.33 5.94
C SER A 205 8.57 -18.91 7.25
N LEU A 206 8.05 -20.15 7.25
CA LEU A 206 7.64 -20.83 8.49
C LEU A 206 8.82 -21.02 9.46
N ARG A 207 9.98 -21.48 8.97
CA ARG A 207 11.20 -21.64 9.80
C ARG A 207 11.74 -20.33 10.35
N ALA A 208 11.34 -19.21 9.76
CA ALA A 208 11.76 -17.89 10.17
C ALA A 208 10.67 -17.15 10.96
N ASP A 209 9.71 -17.91 11.50
CA ASP A 209 8.62 -17.47 12.37
C ASP A 209 7.76 -16.38 11.73
N ALA A 210 7.48 -16.49 10.42
CA ALA A 210 6.53 -15.60 9.77
C ALA A 210 5.14 -15.76 10.40
N HIS A 211 4.50 -14.63 10.72
CA HIS A 211 3.14 -14.60 11.28
C HIS A 211 2.05 -14.71 10.21
N GLY A 212 2.43 -14.69 8.93
CA GLY A 212 1.54 -14.87 7.79
C GLY A 212 2.32 -14.82 6.47
N ILE A 213 1.72 -15.33 5.40
CA ILE A 213 2.36 -15.44 4.09
C ILE A 213 1.40 -14.94 3.00
N VAL A 214 1.89 -14.14 2.06
CA VAL A 214 1.19 -13.77 0.84
C VAL A 214 1.82 -14.49 -0.36
N LEU A 215 1.03 -15.23 -1.12
CA LEU A 215 1.46 -15.80 -2.39
C LEU A 215 1.21 -14.79 -3.51
N ALA A 216 2.24 -14.43 -4.26
CA ALA A 216 2.11 -13.73 -5.54
C ALA A 216 1.86 -14.77 -6.64
N ALA A 217 0.62 -15.26 -6.71
CA ALA A 217 0.23 -16.39 -7.53
C ALA A 217 0.13 -16.08 -9.03
N LEU A 218 -0.02 -17.13 -9.84
CA LEU A 218 -0.17 -17.04 -11.29
C LEU A 218 -1.62 -16.75 -11.67
N GLY A 219 -1.84 -15.97 -12.73
CA GLY A 219 -3.17 -15.81 -13.33
C GLY A 219 -4.22 -15.35 -12.32
N SER A 220 -5.32 -16.08 -12.21
CA SER A 220 -6.45 -15.79 -11.32
C SER A 220 -6.26 -16.28 -9.88
N GLY A 221 -5.03 -16.57 -9.43
CA GLY A 221 -4.75 -17.11 -8.09
C GLY A 221 -4.29 -18.56 -8.07
N ASN A 222 -3.64 -19.05 -9.13
CA ASN A 222 -3.23 -20.44 -9.27
C ASN A 222 -1.76 -20.66 -8.87
N ALA A 223 -1.47 -21.85 -8.37
CA ALA A 223 -0.13 -22.32 -8.03
C ALA A 223 0.09 -23.74 -8.60
N ASN A 224 0.51 -24.68 -7.76
CA ASN A 224 0.73 -26.09 -8.11
C ASN A 224 0.51 -26.99 -6.86
N PRO A 225 0.50 -28.33 -7.02
CA PRO A 225 0.25 -29.25 -5.91
C PRO A 225 1.21 -29.13 -4.72
N CYS A 226 2.50 -28.89 -4.95
CA CYS A 226 3.47 -28.72 -3.87
C CYS A 226 3.12 -27.51 -2.99
N LEU A 227 2.60 -26.43 -3.60
CA LEU A 227 2.19 -25.23 -2.87
C LEU A 227 0.88 -25.45 -2.12
N VAL A 228 -0.06 -26.23 -2.66
CA VAL A 228 -1.28 -26.60 -1.93
C VAL A 228 -0.93 -27.38 -0.65
N GLU A 229 0.01 -28.35 -0.73
CA GLU A 229 0.50 -29.03 0.48
C GLU A 229 1.21 -28.08 1.45
N ALA A 230 1.93 -27.08 0.94
CA ALA A 230 2.58 -26.07 1.78
C ALA A 230 1.56 -25.19 2.51
N VAL A 231 0.48 -24.80 1.83
CA VAL A 231 -0.63 -24.07 2.46
C VAL A 231 -1.28 -24.89 3.58
N ARG A 232 -1.50 -26.20 3.37
CA ARG A 232 -2.03 -27.07 4.45
C ARG A 232 -1.12 -27.07 5.67
N ARG A 233 0.19 -27.18 5.47
CA ARG A 233 1.16 -27.10 6.57
C ARG A 233 1.08 -25.78 7.32
N CYS A 234 0.93 -24.65 6.61
CA CYS A 234 0.73 -23.35 7.26
C CYS A 234 -0.56 -23.34 8.11
N ALA A 235 -1.65 -23.87 7.57
CA ALA A 235 -2.93 -23.96 8.29
C ALA A 235 -2.83 -24.85 9.54
N ASP A 236 -2.11 -25.97 9.47
CA ASP A 236 -1.90 -26.89 10.59
C ASP A 236 -1.16 -26.22 11.78
N VAL A 237 -0.30 -25.24 11.50
CA VAL A 237 0.42 -24.46 12.52
C VAL A 237 -0.20 -23.08 12.79
N GLY A 238 -1.37 -22.78 12.22
CA GLY A 238 -2.10 -21.54 12.44
C GLY A 238 -1.51 -20.29 11.77
N VAL A 239 -0.66 -20.45 10.75
CA VAL A 239 -0.11 -19.34 9.98
C VAL A 239 -1.01 -19.04 8.78
N PRO A 240 -1.68 -17.86 8.71
CA PRO A 240 -2.57 -17.53 7.62
C PRO A 240 -1.82 -17.36 6.30
N VAL A 241 -2.40 -17.89 5.22
CA VAL A 241 -1.90 -17.71 3.85
C VAL A 241 -2.91 -16.94 3.02
N VAL A 242 -2.47 -15.89 2.36
CA VAL A 242 -3.27 -15.09 1.43
C VAL A 242 -2.80 -15.31 0.01
N VAL A 243 -3.72 -15.61 -0.91
CA VAL A 243 -3.45 -15.73 -2.35
C VAL A 243 -3.76 -14.39 -3.01
N SER A 244 -2.73 -13.65 -3.39
CA SER A 244 -2.81 -12.52 -4.32
C SER A 244 -2.31 -12.97 -5.71
N SER A 245 -2.29 -12.08 -6.69
CA SER A 245 -1.79 -12.37 -8.03
C SER A 245 -0.68 -11.42 -8.45
N ARG A 246 0.29 -11.95 -9.21
CA ARG A 246 1.25 -11.13 -9.95
C ARG A 246 0.64 -10.42 -11.16
N VAL A 247 -0.57 -10.81 -11.57
CA VAL A 247 -1.29 -10.15 -12.67
C VAL A 247 -1.80 -8.80 -12.15
N PRO A 248 -1.46 -7.69 -12.82
CA PRO A 248 -1.74 -6.35 -12.32
C PRO A 248 -3.23 -5.99 -12.39
N ASP A 249 -3.98 -6.47 -13.38
CA ASP A 249 -5.38 -6.09 -13.65
C ASP A 249 -6.33 -7.29 -13.59
N GLY A 250 -7.56 -7.08 -13.11
CA GLY A 250 -8.61 -8.08 -12.99
C GLY A 250 -8.76 -8.73 -11.60
N LEU A 251 -9.86 -9.47 -11.43
CA LEU A 251 -10.22 -10.17 -10.20
C LEU A 251 -9.61 -11.58 -10.14
N LEU A 252 -9.20 -12.00 -8.95
CA LEU A 252 -8.93 -13.41 -8.70
C LEU A 252 -10.25 -14.16 -8.57
N VAL A 253 -10.33 -15.30 -9.26
CA VAL A 253 -11.48 -16.21 -9.20
C VAL A 253 -10.92 -17.60 -8.93
N SER A 254 -11.28 -18.15 -7.77
CA SER A 254 -10.84 -19.45 -7.28
C SER A 254 -11.65 -20.61 -7.91
N SER A 255 -11.72 -20.64 -9.24
CA SER A 255 -12.53 -21.62 -9.97
C SER A 255 -11.77 -22.89 -10.40
N TYR A 256 -10.45 -22.81 -10.54
CA TYR A 256 -9.64 -23.93 -11.01
C TYR A 256 -9.32 -24.89 -9.87
N GLY A 257 -9.70 -26.17 -10.03
CA GLY A 257 -9.26 -27.29 -9.21
C GLY A 257 -8.31 -28.22 -9.99
N GLY A 258 -8.00 -29.39 -9.43
CA GLY A 258 -7.14 -30.39 -10.08
C GLY A 258 -5.73 -30.48 -9.51
N GLY A 259 -5.53 -29.93 -8.33
CA GLY A 259 -4.36 -30.14 -7.47
C GLY A 259 -3.56 -28.87 -7.20
N GLY A 260 -3.75 -27.78 -7.92
CA GLY A 260 -2.93 -26.57 -7.75
C GLY A 260 -3.62 -25.25 -8.08
N GLY A 261 -4.91 -25.26 -8.41
CA GLY A 261 -5.62 -24.03 -8.74
C GLY A 261 -6.11 -23.29 -7.50
N GLY A 262 -6.66 -22.09 -7.69
CA GLY A 262 -7.19 -21.26 -6.59
C GLY A 262 -8.25 -21.98 -5.75
N HIS A 263 -9.05 -22.88 -6.33
CA HIS A 263 -10.00 -23.69 -5.57
C HIS A 263 -9.27 -24.64 -4.58
N ASP A 264 -8.20 -25.30 -5.04
CA ASP A 264 -7.44 -26.23 -4.21
C ASP A 264 -6.70 -25.50 -3.08
N LEU A 265 -6.17 -24.29 -3.35
CA LEU A 265 -5.55 -23.43 -2.34
C LEU A 265 -6.55 -22.97 -1.27
N ALA A 266 -7.78 -22.61 -1.67
CA ALA A 266 -8.82 -22.26 -0.72
C ALA A 266 -9.22 -23.45 0.16
N ASN A 267 -9.39 -24.64 -0.43
CA ASN A 267 -9.66 -25.88 0.31
C ASN A 267 -8.52 -26.26 1.27
N ALA A 268 -7.28 -25.87 0.95
CA ALA A 268 -6.13 -26.04 1.84
C ALA A 268 -6.06 -25.03 2.99
N GLY A 269 -6.95 -24.02 3.01
CA GLY A 269 -7.03 -23.02 4.08
C GLY A 269 -6.53 -21.63 3.70
N ALA A 270 -6.17 -21.37 2.44
CA ALA A 270 -5.76 -20.03 2.03
C ALA A 270 -6.96 -19.10 1.78
N VAL A 271 -6.78 -17.82 2.08
CA VAL A 271 -7.74 -16.74 1.82
C VAL A 271 -7.37 -16.04 0.52
N HIS A 272 -8.32 -15.79 -0.37
CA HIS A 272 -8.03 -15.09 -1.63
C HIS A 272 -8.14 -13.57 -1.46
N SER A 273 -7.20 -12.86 -2.07
CA SER A 273 -7.18 -11.40 -2.21
C SER A 273 -7.61 -11.03 -3.64
N PRO A 274 -8.89 -10.70 -3.88
CA PRO A 274 -9.44 -10.49 -5.21
C PRO A 274 -8.94 -9.18 -5.85
N THR A 275 -8.77 -8.15 -5.03
CA THR A 275 -8.55 -6.75 -5.47
C THR A 275 -7.15 -6.26 -5.10
N LEU A 276 -6.59 -6.68 -3.97
CA LEU A 276 -5.29 -6.22 -3.51
C LEU A 276 -4.16 -7.03 -4.14
N ARG A 277 -3.15 -6.32 -4.64
CA ARG A 277 -1.90 -6.92 -5.13
C ARG A 277 -0.97 -7.28 -3.97
N PRO A 278 0.13 -8.02 -4.20
CA PRO A 278 0.90 -8.61 -3.10
C PRO A 278 1.39 -7.61 -2.05
N GLY A 279 1.83 -6.41 -2.46
CA GLY A 279 2.25 -5.34 -1.54
C GLY A 279 1.12 -4.94 -0.57
N GLN A 280 -0.03 -4.57 -1.12
CA GLN A 280 -1.20 -4.21 -0.30
C GLN A 280 -1.78 -5.39 0.50
N SER A 281 -1.78 -6.60 -0.05
CA SER A 281 -2.22 -7.81 0.66
C SER A 281 -1.35 -8.09 1.88
N ARG A 282 -0.05 -7.83 1.78
CA ARG A 282 0.91 -7.96 2.89
C ARG A 282 0.57 -6.98 4.02
N ILE A 283 0.26 -5.73 3.70
CA ILE A 283 -0.09 -4.70 4.69
C ILE A 283 -1.41 -5.01 5.39
N LEU A 284 -2.45 -5.39 4.64
CA LEU A 284 -3.74 -5.77 5.25
C LEU A 284 -3.57 -6.99 6.17
N LEU A 285 -2.85 -8.02 5.73
CA LEU A 285 -2.59 -9.19 6.56
C LEU A 285 -1.79 -8.83 7.81
N ALA A 286 -0.78 -7.96 7.69
CA ALA A 286 0.02 -7.51 8.83
C ALA A 286 -0.85 -6.80 9.88
N ALA A 287 -1.74 -5.89 9.46
CA ALA A 287 -2.64 -5.17 10.36
C ALA A 287 -3.65 -6.09 11.06
N LEU A 288 -4.18 -7.08 10.34
CA LEU A 288 -5.11 -8.07 10.90
C LEU A 288 -4.42 -8.98 11.92
N VAL A 289 -3.23 -9.48 11.59
CA VAL A 289 -2.41 -10.32 12.49
C VAL A 289 -1.99 -9.54 13.73
N ALA A 290 -1.51 -8.29 13.57
CA ALA A 290 -1.17 -7.41 14.69
C ALA A 290 -2.35 -7.24 15.66
N SER A 291 -3.56 -7.13 15.11
CA SER A 291 -4.80 -6.91 15.86
C SER A 291 -5.40 -8.20 16.44
N GLY A 292 -4.75 -9.36 16.26
CA GLY A 292 -5.26 -10.65 16.74
C GLY A 292 -6.55 -11.11 16.03
N ALA A 293 -6.74 -10.73 14.77
CA ALA A 293 -7.93 -11.08 14.01
C ALA A 293 -8.08 -12.61 13.84
N THR A 294 -9.31 -13.09 13.92
CA THR A 294 -9.62 -14.50 13.65
C THR A 294 -9.54 -14.80 12.15
N ALA A 295 -9.46 -16.08 11.78
CA ALA A 295 -9.49 -16.51 10.38
C ALA A 295 -10.74 -16.01 9.63
N GLU A 296 -11.89 -15.94 10.31
CA GLU A 296 -13.14 -15.41 9.76
C GLU A 296 -13.03 -13.91 9.45
N VAL A 297 -12.48 -13.11 10.37
CA VAL A 297 -12.25 -11.68 10.16
C VAL A 297 -11.25 -11.43 9.03
N ILE A 298 -10.20 -12.26 8.94
CA ILE A 298 -9.24 -12.21 7.83
C ILE A 298 -9.94 -12.47 6.50
N ALA A 299 -10.76 -13.53 6.42
CA ALA A 299 -11.51 -13.85 5.21
C ALA A 299 -12.47 -12.71 4.82
N GLN A 300 -13.18 -12.13 5.78
CA GLN A 300 -14.09 -11.01 5.53
C GLN A 300 -13.36 -9.75 5.04
N ALA A 301 -12.19 -9.45 5.62
CA ALA A 301 -11.38 -8.29 5.22
C ALA A 301 -10.88 -8.41 3.78
N PHE A 302 -10.39 -9.59 3.39
CA PHE A 302 -9.96 -9.85 2.01
C PHE A 302 -11.13 -9.99 1.02
N ALA A 303 -12.35 -10.21 1.49
CA ALA A 303 -13.58 -10.04 0.69
C ALA A 303 -14.02 -8.55 0.60
N ASP A 304 -13.10 -7.61 0.81
CA ASP A 304 -13.32 -6.17 0.83
C ASP A 304 -14.43 -5.75 1.80
N PHE A 305 -14.46 -6.39 2.98
CA PHE A 305 -15.47 -6.21 4.02
C PHE A 305 -16.92 -6.45 3.57
N GLY A 306 -17.12 -7.21 2.49
CA GLY A 306 -18.45 -7.49 1.95
C GLY A 306 -18.98 -6.38 1.05
N ALA A 307 -18.20 -5.32 0.78
CA ALA A 307 -18.53 -4.30 -0.20
C ALA A 307 -18.58 -4.86 -1.64
N ASN A 308 -17.99 -6.04 -1.86
CA ASN A 308 -17.88 -6.69 -3.17
C ASN A 308 -18.75 -7.94 -3.34
N ALA A 309 -19.79 -8.11 -2.53
CA ALA A 309 -20.96 -8.87 -2.98
C ALA A 309 -21.74 -8.03 -4.00
N ALA A 310 -21.17 -7.82 -5.19
CA ALA A 310 -21.93 -7.33 -6.34
C ALA A 310 -22.51 -8.55 -7.09
N PRO A 311 -23.71 -8.43 -7.68
CA PRO A 311 -24.45 -9.54 -8.30
C PRO A 311 -23.71 -10.23 -9.46
#